data_AF-A0A8S3H429-F1
#
_entry.id   AF-A0A8S3H429-F1
#
_cell.length_a   1.000
_cell.length_b   1.000
_cell.length_c   1.000
_cell.angle_alpha   90.00
_cell.angle_beta   90.00
_cell.angle_gamma   90.00
#
_symmetry.space_group_name_H-M   'P 1'
#
loop_
_entity.id
_entity.type
_entity.pdbx_description
1 polymer ?
#
loop_
_entity_poly.entity_id
_entity_poly.type
_entity_poly.pdbx_seq_one_letter_code
_entity_poly.pdbx_strand_id
1 'polypeptide(L)'
;TGIYDLTVGFKNNGAEPTFLSILKGRSCQAEMFIRRIPISEIPKDTQGCSDWVHKLYGEKDKIYDYFVRHDTFEGNGINRVTIPRNYYDLLIQLGWVIIVGIPSICYLTKFLWTSSLIAQFIFLILIILAPIGVRAMIAVTETERGSQYGETQKEN
;
A
#
# COMPACT_ATOMS: atom_id res chain seq x y z
N THR A 1 -8.61 12.07 24.01
CA THR A 1 -8.78 11.59 22.62
C THR A 1 -8.01 12.53 21.69
N GLY A 2 -7.37 12.03 20.65
CA GLY A 2 -6.48 12.80 19.76
C GLY A 2 -6.61 12.34 18.32
N ILE A 3 -6.30 13.23 17.36
CA ILE A 3 -6.22 12.90 15.94
C ILE A 3 -4.78 12.49 15.64
N TYR A 4 -4.62 11.40 14.90
CA TYR A 4 -3.32 11.00 14.38
C TYR A 4 -3.24 11.45 12.93
N ASP A 5 -2.20 12.23 12.64
CA ASP A 5 -1.85 12.59 11.29
C ASP A 5 -0.69 11.70 10.83
N LEU A 6 -0.89 11.05 9.69
CA LEU A 6 0.05 10.12 9.08
C LEU A 6 0.38 10.61 7.68
N THR A 7 1.66 10.72 7.37
CA THR A 7 2.18 10.98 6.02
C THR A 7 3.13 9.86 5.66
N VAL A 8 2.88 9.20 4.53
CA VAL A 8 3.71 8.08 4.05
C VAL A 8 4.48 8.54 2.82
N GLY A 9 5.79 8.42 2.88
CA GLY A 9 6.70 8.67 1.78
C GLY A 9 7.29 7.36 1.27
N PHE A 10 7.25 7.14 -0.04
CA PHE A 10 7.94 6.02 -0.69
C PHE A 10 9.24 6.51 -1.29
N LYS A 11 10.33 5.80 -1.02
CA LYS A 11 11.64 6.20 -1.54
C LYS A 11 11.70 6.12 -3.05
N ASN A 12 12.21 7.15 -3.69
CA ASN A 12 12.23 7.25 -5.16
C ASN A 12 13.21 6.24 -5.81
N ASN A 13 14.15 5.72 -5.02
CA ASN A 13 15.08 4.67 -5.43
C ASN A 13 14.47 3.25 -5.28
N GLY A 14 13.25 3.13 -4.75
CA GLY A 14 12.52 1.87 -4.58
C GLY A 14 11.62 1.56 -5.78
N ALA A 15 11.22 0.30 -5.91
CA ALA A 15 10.17 -0.03 -6.86
C ALA A 15 8.84 0.58 -6.41
N GLU A 16 8.06 1.06 -7.39
CA GLU A 16 6.69 1.52 -7.16
C GLU A 16 5.93 0.51 -6.29
N PRO A 17 5.10 0.97 -5.33
CA PRO A 17 4.36 0.12 -4.40
C PRO A 17 3.19 -0.62 -5.09
N THR A 18 3.44 -1.15 -6.28
CA THR A 18 2.52 -1.92 -7.08
C THR A 18 2.56 -3.37 -6.61
N PHE A 19 1.41 -4.04 -6.59
CA PHE A 19 1.32 -5.48 -6.26
C PHE A 19 2.30 -6.32 -7.11
N LEU A 20 2.51 -5.93 -8.37
CA LEU A 20 3.50 -6.54 -9.26
C LEU A 20 4.94 -6.41 -8.77
N SER A 21 5.32 -5.27 -8.16
CA SER A 21 6.65 -5.06 -7.59
C SER A 21 6.89 -5.94 -6.37
N ILE A 22 5.86 -6.13 -5.53
CA ILE A 22 5.89 -7.04 -4.39
C ILE A 22 6.04 -8.49 -4.86
N LEU A 23 5.27 -8.92 -5.87
CA LEU A 23 5.39 -10.25 -6.47
C LEU A 23 6.77 -10.49 -7.11
N LYS A 24 7.38 -9.45 -7.69
CA LYS A 24 8.74 -9.50 -8.25
C LYS A 24 9.83 -9.44 -7.17
N GLY A 25 9.47 -9.39 -5.88
CA GLY A 25 10.41 -9.34 -4.76
C GLY A 25 11.23 -8.06 -4.70
N ARG A 26 10.76 -6.96 -5.32
CA ARG A 26 11.46 -5.68 -5.25
C ARG A 26 11.24 -5.06 -3.87
N SER A 27 12.31 -4.62 -3.22
CA SER A 27 12.21 -3.99 -1.91
C SER A 27 11.55 -2.62 -2.04
N CYS A 28 10.29 -2.51 -1.58
CA CYS A 28 9.62 -1.23 -1.39
C CYS A 28 9.93 -0.75 0.03
N GLN A 29 10.64 0.38 0.15
CA GLN A 29 10.89 1.02 1.45
C GLN A 29 10.00 2.24 1.56
N ALA A 30 9.14 2.23 2.57
CA ALA A 30 8.30 3.36 2.94
C ALA A 30 8.78 3.93 4.28
N GLU A 31 8.87 5.25 4.37
CA GLU A 31 9.00 5.95 5.64
C GLU A 31 7.64 6.55 6.00
N MET A 32 7.27 6.43 7.28
CA MET A 32 6.01 6.95 7.78
C MET A 32 6.28 8.00 8.83
N PHE A 33 5.77 9.19 8.60
CA PHE A 33 5.74 10.29 9.54
C PHE A 33 4.41 10.25 10.30
N ILE A 34 4.46 10.11 11.63
CA ILE A 34 3.28 10.04 12.49
C ILE A 34 3.37 11.17 13.52
N ARG A 35 2.36 12.04 13.57
CA ARG A 35 2.20 13.03 14.64
C ARG A 35 0.84 12.90 15.30
N ARG A 36 0.79 13.10 16.61
CA ARG A 36 -0.45 13.11 17.39
C ARG A 36 -0.84 14.55 17.69
N ILE A 37 -2.04 14.92 17.30
CA ILE A 37 -2.63 16.24 17.53
C ILE A 37 -3.73 16.09 18.59
N PRO A 38 -3.61 16.72 19.77
CA PRO A 38 -4.66 16.66 20.78
C PRO A 38 -5.89 17.46 20.33
N ILE A 39 -7.09 16.93 20.60
CA ILE A 39 -8.36 17.57 20.18
C ILE A 39 -8.57 18.95 20.84
N SER A 40 -7.88 19.22 21.96
CA SER A 40 -7.91 20.52 22.63
C SER A 40 -7.32 21.65 21.79
N GLU A 41 -6.44 21.35 20.83
CA GLU A 41 -5.80 22.35 19.97
C GLU A 41 -6.66 22.73 18.76
N ILE A 42 -7.78 22.03 18.53
CA ILE A 42 -8.64 22.23 17.37
C ILE A 42 -9.70 23.28 17.72
N PRO A 43 -9.81 24.38 16.95
CA PRO A 43 -10.87 25.36 17.14
C PRO A 43 -12.25 24.71 16.94
N LYS A 44 -13.20 24.99 17.86
CA LYS A 44 -14.58 24.47 17.76
C LYS A 44 -15.46 25.28 16.81
N ASP A 45 -15.00 26.46 16.40
CA ASP A 45 -15.70 27.32 15.46
C ASP A 45 -15.52 26.85 14.01
N THR A 46 -16.54 27.00 13.18
CA THR A 46 -16.54 26.49 11.78
C THR A 46 -15.49 27.18 10.92
N GLN A 47 -15.33 28.51 11.05
CA GLN A 47 -14.32 29.25 10.29
C GLN A 47 -12.92 28.96 10.82
N GLY A 48 -12.74 28.99 12.14
CA GLY A 48 -11.46 28.64 12.76
C GLY A 48 -11.00 27.21 12.46
N CYS A 49 -11.93 26.27 12.33
CA CYS A 49 -11.63 24.89 11.91
C CYS A 49 -11.17 24.83 10.46
N SER A 50 -11.83 25.54 9.54
CA SER A 50 -11.43 25.61 8.13
C SER A 50 -10.00 26.14 7.98
N ASP A 51 -9.69 27.27 8.64
CA ASP A 51 -8.36 27.88 8.58
C ASP A 51 -7.29 26.99 9.19
N TRP A 52 -7.62 26.29 10.29
CA TRP A 52 -6.75 25.31 10.92
C TRP A 52 -6.44 24.13 9.99
N VAL A 53 -7.47 23.59 9.31
CA VAL A 53 -7.31 22.51 8.33
C VAL A 53 -6.44 22.96 7.15
N HIS A 54 -6.65 24.16 6.62
CA HIS A 54 -5.82 24.70 5.54
C HIS A 54 -4.36 24.83 5.95
N LYS A 55 -4.09 25.37 7.16
CA LYS A 55 -2.74 25.44 7.71
C LYS A 55 -2.13 24.06 7.88
N LEU A 56 -2.90 23.10 8.39
CA LEU A 56 -2.47 21.72 8.60
C LEU A 56 -2.04 21.07 7.27
N TYR A 57 -2.82 21.23 6.21
CA TYR A 57 -2.46 20.72 4.88
C TYR A 57 -1.21 21.39 4.33
N GLY A 58 -1.08 22.72 4.45
CA GLY A 58 0.13 23.42 4.02
C GLY A 58 1.39 22.99 4.77
N GLU A 59 1.28 22.61 6.05
CA GLU A 59 2.38 22.00 6.79
C GLU A 59 2.70 20.58 6.29
N LYS A 60 1.69 19.75 5.99
CA LYS A 60 1.91 18.40 5.43
C LYS A 60 2.62 18.46 4.09
N ASP A 61 2.22 19.36 3.21
CA ASP A 61 2.83 19.51 1.89
C ASP A 61 4.31 19.89 2.01
N LYS A 62 4.68 20.77 2.94
CA LYS A 62 6.09 21.11 3.21
C LYS A 62 6.90 19.93 3.74
N ILE A 63 6.30 19.10 4.60
CA ILE A 63 6.93 17.88 5.12
C ILE A 63 7.15 16.88 3.98
N TYR A 64 6.17 16.72 3.10
CA TYR A 64 6.26 15.84 1.94
C TYR A 64 7.28 16.35 0.91
N ASP A 65 7.30 17.65 0.62
CA ASP A 65 8.31 18.29 -0.25
C ASP A 65 9.73 18.09 0.28
N TYR A 66 9.92 18.17 1.61
CA TYR A 66 11.20 17.86 2.22
C TYR A 66 11.61 16.40 1.97
N PHE A 67 10.67 15.46 2.13
CA PHE A 67 10.89 14.04 1.86
C PHE A 67 11.22 13.78 0.39
N VAL A 68 10.53 14.41 -0.57
CA VAL A 68 10.84 14.27 -2.00
C VAL A 68 12.27 14.71 -2.32
N ARG A 69 12.81 15.72 -1.61
CA ARG A 69 14.17 16.22 -1.81
C ARG A 69 15.25 15.41 -1.08
N HIS A 70 14.97 14.87 0.10
CA HIS A 70 15.96 14.24 0.99
C HIS A 70 15.76 12.73 1.21
N ASP A 71 14.71 12.15 0.63
CA ASP A 71 14.32 10.73 0.75
C ASP A 71 14.14 10.25 2.20
N THR A 72 13.99 11.19 3.13
CA THR A 72 13.95 10.98 4.58
C THR A 72 13.12 12.05 5.30
N PHE A 73 12.54 11.72 6.46
CA PHE A 73 11.82 12.65 7.33
C PHE A 73 12.62 13.16 8.55
N GLU A 74 13.91 12.81 8.64
CA GLU A 74 14.74 13.06 9.85
C GLU A 74 14.93 14.56 10.16
N GLY A 75 14.81 15.45 9.16
CA GLY A 75 14.94 16.90 9.33
C GLY A 75 13.80 17.59 10.10
N ASN A 76 12.72 16.89 10.42
CA ASN A 76 11.51 17.46 11.02
C ASN A 76 11.45 17.31 12.55
N GLY A 77 12.58 17.01 13.20
CA GLY A 77 12.70 16.95 14.66
C GLY A 77 12.05 15.71 15.29
N ILE A 78 11.96 14.60 14.55
CA ILE A 78 11.36 13.35 15.02
C ILE A 78 12.41 12.25 15.13
N ASN A 79 12.31 11.44 16.19
CA ASN A 79 13.14 10.27 16.37
C ASN A 79 12.70 9.14 15.43
N ARG A 80 13.64 8.63 14.64
CA ARG A 80 13.40 7.50 13.76
C ARG A 80 13.16 6.23 14.57
N VAL A 81 12.01 5.61 14.37
CA VAL A 81 11.70 4.29 14.91
C VAL A 81 11.72 3.30 13.76
N THR A 82 12.75 2.44 13.72
CA THR A 82 12.82 1.33 12.77
C THR A 82 12.01 0.16 13.32
N ILE A 83 10.98 -0.26 12.59
CA ILE A 83 10.22 -1.47 12.92
C ILE A 83 11.12 -2.68 12.62
N PRO A 84 11.48 -3.50 13.62
CA PRO A 84 12.32 -4.67 13.38
C PRO A 84 11.56 -5.69 12.52
N ARG A 85 12.26 -6.33 11.59
CA ARG A 85 11.66 -7.37 10.74
C ARG A 85 11.46 -8.64 11.56
N ASN A 86 10.21 -9.01 11.81
CA ASN A 86 9.86 -10.22 12.53
C ASN A 86 9.89 -11.43 11.59
N TYR A 87 10.82 -12.36 11.82
CA TYR A 87 10.93 -13.61 11.05
C TYR A 87 9.83 -14.63 11.40
N TYR A 88 9.16 -14.47 12.54
CA TYR A 88 8.04 -15.32 12.94
C TYR A 88 6.89 -15.31 11.94
N ASP A 89 6.65 -14.17 11.29
CA ASP A 89 5.63 -14.05 10.25
C ASP A 89 5.93 -14.96 9.06
N LEU A 90 7.20 -15.02 8.63
CA LEU A 90 7.64 -15.93 7.57
C LEU A 90 7.49 -17.41 7.96
N LEU A 91 7.78 -17.75 9.22
CA LEU A 91 7.63 -19.13 9.71
C LEU A 91 6.17 -19.55 9.77
N ILE A 92 5.29 -18.67 10.26
CA ILE A 92 3.84 -18.90 10.28
C ILE A 92 3.32 -19.03 8.86
N GLN A 93 3.74 -18.15 7.95
CA GLN A 93 3.36 -18.20 6.54
C GLN A 93 3.83 -19.51 5.88
N LEU A 94 5.07 -19.94 6.11
CA LEU A 94 5.58 -21.20 5.60
C LEU A 94 4.79 -22.39 6.16
N GLY A 95 4.45 -22.34 7.45
CA GLY A 95 3.59 -23.33 8.10
C GLY A 95 2.24 -23.45 7.39
N TRP A 96 1.54 -22.34 7.13
CA TRP A 96 0.28 -22.34 6.39
C TRP A 96 0.43 -22.84 4.96
N VAL A 97 1.51 -22.44 4.26
CA VAL A 97 1.81 -22.91 2.90
C VAL A 97 2.01 -24.43 2.88
N ILE A 98 2.65 -25.01 3.89
CA ILE A 98 2.84 -26.47 3.98
C ILE A 98 1.52 -27.16 4.31
N ILE A 99 0.83 -26.69 5.36
CA ILE A 99 -0.43 -27.28 5.86
C ILE A 99 -1.53 -27.24 4.80
N VAL A 100 -1.65 -26.15 4.03
CA VAL A 100 -2.67 -26.02 2.98
C VAL A 100 -2.14 -26.54 1.65
N GLY A 101 -0.91 -26.17 1.29
CA GLY A 101 -0.35 -26.47 -0.03
C GLY A 101 -0.14 -27.95 -0.28
N ILE A 102 0.34 -28.73 0.69
CA ILE A 102 0.57 -30.17 0.48
C ILE A 102 -0.75 -30.91 0.21
N PRO A 103 -1.80 -30.78 1.05
CA PRO A 103 -3.10 -31.36 0.74
C PRO A 103 -3.66 -30.87 -0.59
N SER A 104 -3.58 -29.57 -0.89
CA SER A 104 -4.06 -29.03 -2.17
C SER A 104 -3.39 -29.68 -3.37
N ILE A 105 -2.06 -29.85 -3.36
CA ILE A 105 -1.33 -30.53 -4.44
C ILE A 105 -1.75 -32.00 -4.53
N CYS A 106 -1.85 -32.71 -3.40
CA CYS A 106 -2.29 -34.10 -3.39
C CYS A 106 -3.72 -34.28 -3.94
N TYR A 107 -4.65 -33.41 -3.55
CA TYR A 107 -6.01 -33.40 -4.09
C TYR A 107 -6.03 -33.08 -5.58
N LEU A 108 -5.21 -32.13 -6.03
CA LEU A 108 -5.11 -31.78 -7.45
C LEU A 108 -4.54 -32.94 -8.27
N THR A 109 -3.52 -33.64 -7.78
CA THR A 109 -3.00 -34.85 -8.46
C THR A 109 -4.02 -35.98 -8.50
N LYS A 110 -4.76 -36.20 -7.41
CA LYS A 110 -5.83 -37.20 -7.37
C LYS A 110 -6.98 -36.84 -8.31
N PHE A 111 -7.35 -35.56 -8.36
CA PHE A 111 -8.34 -35.04 -9.28
C PHE A 111 -7.92 -35.28 -10.73
N LEU A 112 -6.66 -34.99 -11.08
CA LEU A 112 -6.15 -35.23 -12.43
C LEU A 112 -6.11 -36.72 -12.81
N TRP A 113 -5.87 -37.63 -11.87
CA TRP A 113 -5.85 -39.07 -12.18
C TRP A 113 -7.24 -39.72 -12.23
N THR A 114 -8.17 -39.27 -11.39
CA THR A 114 -9.48 -39.92 -11.24
C THR A 114 -10.58 -39.29 -12.11
N SER A 115 -10.39 -38.06 -12.59
CA SER A 115 -11.45 -37.29 -13.24
C SER A 115 -11.54 -37.53 -14.75
N SER A 116 -12.74 -37.30 -15.30
CA SER A 116 -12.97 -37.32 -16.74
C SER A 116 -12.26 -36.15 -17.45
N LEU A 117 -11.84 -36.37 -18.70
CA LEU A 117 -11.20 -35.37 -19.56
C LEU A 117 -12.02 -34.08 -19.65
N ILE A 118 -13.35 -34.18 -19.73
CA ILE A 118 -14.25 -33.00 -19.80
C ILE A 118 -14.11 -32.12 -18.55
N ALA A 119 -14.07 -32.73 -17.36
CA ALA A 119 -13.94 -32.00 -16.10
C ALA A 119 -12.56 -31.31 -16.00
N GLN A 120 -11.51 -31.94 -16.51
CA GLN A 120 -10.16 -31.35 -16.57
C GLN A 120 -10.12 -30.12 -17.48
N PHE A 121 -10.77 -30.16 -18.65
CA PHE A 121 -10.84 -29.02 -19.56
C PHE A 121 -11.58 -27.83 -18.95
N ILE A 122 -12.73 -28.06 -18.31
CA ILE A 122 -13.48 -26.99 -17.62
C ILE A 122 -12.63 -26.35 -16.52
N PHE A 123 -11.93 -27.16 -15.74
CA PHE A 123 -11.02 -26.68 -14.70
C PHE A 123 -9.87 -25.84 -15.26
N LEU A 124 -9.26 -26.25 -16.37
CA LEU A 124 -8.19 -25.52 -17.04
C LEU A 124 -8.67 -24.17 -17.58
N ILE A 125 -9.85 -24.12 -18.21
CA ILE A 125 -10.48 -22.87 -18.68
C ILE A 125 -10.69 -21.90 -17.51
N LEU A 126 -11.18 -22.39 -16.37
CA LEU A 126 -11.40 -21.57 -15.18
C LEU A 126 -10.08 -21.01 -14.61
N ILE A 127 -9.02 -21.82 -14.56
CA ILE A 127 -7.69 -21.37 -14.13
C ILE A 127 -7.12 -20.29 -15.04
N ILE A 128 -7.38 -20.34 -16.35
CA ILE A 128 -6.91 -19.32 -17.29
C ILE A 128 -7.76 -18.04 -17.20
N LEU A 129 -9.08 -18.17 -17.06
CA LEU A 129 -9.99 -17.03 -17.05
C LEU A 129 -9.87 -16.20 -15.76
N ALA A 130 -9.65 -16.84 -14.62
CA ALA A 130 -9.51 -16.18 -13.33
C ALA A 130 -8.44 -15.06 -13.29
N PRO A 131 -7.17 -15.29 -13.68
CA PRO A 131 -6.15 -14.25 -13.68
C PRO A 131 -6.41 -13.15 -14.70
N ILE A 132 -7.10 -13.44 -15.81
CA ILE A 132 -7.53 -12.41 -16.77
C ILE A 132 -8.55 -11.48 -16.10
N GLY A 133 -9.53 -12.03 -15.39
CA GLY A 133 -10.52 -11.25 -14.63
C GLY A 133 -9.87 -10.38 -13.55
N VAL A 134 -8.90 -10.92 -12.80
CA VAL A 134 -8.16 -10.13 -11.80
C VAL A 134 -7.37 -9.00 -12.45
N ARG A 135 -6.68 -9.24 -13.57
CA ARG A 135 -5.95 -8.19 -14.29
C ARG A 135 -6.89 -7.10 -14.82
N ALA A 136 -8.06 -7.47 -15.33
CA ALA A 136 -9.07 -6.51 -15.75
C ALA A 136 -9.57 -5.66 -14.56
N MET A 137 -9.79 -6.27 -13.40
CA MET A 137 -10.20 -5.55 -12.19
C MET A 137 -9.12 -4.56 -11.72
N ILE A 138 -7.84 -4.96 -11.75
CA ILE A 138 -6.71 -4.08 -11.42
C ILE A 138 -6.67 -2.89 -12.39
N ALA A 139 -6.82 -3.12 -13.69
CA ALA A 139 -6.84 -2.04 -14.69
C ALA A 139 -7.99 -1.03 -14.48
N VAL A 140 -9.13 -1.47 -13.93
CA VAL A 140 -10.25 -0.58 -13.59
C VAL A 140 -9.99 0.20 -12.29
N THR A 141 -9.18 -0.33 -11.38
CA THR A 141 -8.85 0.32 -10.09
C THR A 141 -7.61 1.20 -10.13
N GLU A 142 -6.78 1.05 -11.16
CA GLU A 142 -5.66 1.95 -11.42
C GLU A 142 -6.21 3.34 -11.79
N THR A 143 -6.28 4.20 -10.78
CA THR A 143 -6.71 5.59 -10.94
C THR A 143 -5.47 6.43 -11.25
N GLU A 144 -5.14 6.59 -12.53
CA GLU A 144 -4.12 7.54 -13.01
C GLU A 144 -4.49 9.02 -12.77
N ARG A 145 -5.61 9.30 -12.10
CA ARG A 145 -6.05 10.67 -11.79
C ARG A 145 -5.36 11.19 -10.53
N GLY A 146 -4.10 11.58 -10.67
CA GLY A 146 -3.55 12.63 -9.82
C GLY A 146 -4.40 13.89 -9.99
N SER A 147 -4.95 14.42 -8.90
CA SER A 147 -5.71 15.66 -8.95
C SER A 147 -4.77 16.81 -9.32
N GLN A 148 -5.04 17.48 -10.44
CA GLN A 148 -4.44 18.77 -10.81
C GLN A 148 -4.93 19.92 -9.91
N TYR A 149 -5.23 19.63 -8.64
CA TYR A 149 -5.61 20.63 -7.66
C TYR A 149 -4.31 21.17 -7.06
N GLY A 150 -3.85 22.32 -7.57
CA GLY A 150 -2.71 23.04 -6.98
C GLY A 150 -1.66 23.54 -7.98
N GLU A 151 -1.72 23.17 -9.26
CA GLU A 151 -0.89 23.84 -10.27
C GLU A 151 -1.41 25.27 -10.45
N THR A 152 -0.77 26.20 -9.74
CA THR A 152 -0.89 27.61 -10.04
C THR A 152 -0.35 27.77 -11.46
N GLN A 153 -1.25 27.99 -12.43
CA GLN A 153 -0.88 28.44 -13.75
C GLN A 153 -0.03 29.69 -13.56
N LYS A 154 1.28 29.58 -13.83
CA LYS A 154 2.13 30.75 -13.93
C LYS A 154 1.64 31.53 -15.16
N GLU A 155 0.83 32.54 -14.90
CA GLU A 155 0.52 33.60 -15.85
C GLU A 155 1.85 34.27 -16.22
N ASN A 156 2.20 34.18 -17.51
CA ASN A 156 3.31 34.91 -18.12
C ASN A 156 2.91 36.36 -18.40
#